data_AF-A0A355D8N3-F1
#
_entry.id   AF-A0A355D8N3-F1
#
_cell.length_a   1.000
_cell.length_b   1.000
_cell.length_c   1.000
_cell.angle_alpha   90.00
_cell.angle_beta   90.00
_cell.angle_gamma   90.00
#
_symmetry.space_group_name_H-M   'P 1'
#
loop_
_entity.id
_entity.type
_entity.pdbx_description
1 polymer ?
#
loop_
_entity_poly.entity_id
_entity_poly.type
_entity_poly.pdbx_seq_one_letter_code
_entity_poly.pdbx_strand_id
1 'polypeptide(L)'
;MIRTFTNTYKFSFAQGANTFIYFIKRIPLIGKKVPESLYSKTKAKITLGIIFEIMSFLFGFIKKAVYIGVMIALPALYLSKESGNLQEVALQIFFILSFILGPIINTTLISRDEKPFNMIRLMRVDAKKYFISEMVYTRILAFIHFTPVMMVLFSPVKGLILTFEFILIRFIWE
;
A
#
# COMPACT_ATOMS: atom_id res chain seq x y z
N MET A 1 -10.62 -14.38 13.64
CA MET A 1 -9.79 -13.39 12.92
C MET A 1 -9.45 -13.86 11.51
N ILE A 2 -8.87 -15.05 11.33
CA ILE A 2 -8.50 -15.58 10.00
C ILE A 2 -9.69 -15.61 9.02
N ARG A 3 -10.86 -16.11 9.43
CA ARG A 3 -12.08 -16.11 8.59
C ARG A 3 -12.52 -14.70 8.17
N THR A 4 -12.41 -13.73 9.08
CA THR A 4 -12.71 -12.33 8.82
C THR A 4 -11.75 -11.77 7.79
N PHE A 5 -10.44 -11.99 7.97
CA PHE A 5 -9.42 -11.59 7.02
C PHE A 5 -9.65 -12.20 5.63
N THR A 6 -9.94 -13.51 5.54
CA THR A 6 -10.21 -14.15 4.25
C THR A 6 -11.46 -13.59 3.56
N ASN A 7 -12.49 -13.21 4.32
CA ASN A 7 -13.70 -12.61 3.76
C ASN A 7 -13.43 -11.18 3.28
N THR A 8 -12.68 -10.38 4.04
CA THR A 8 -12.22 -9.06 3.62
C THR A 8 -11.37 -9.14 2.36
N TYR A 9 -10.46 -10.11 2.29
CA TYR A 9 -9.61 -10.31 1.12
C TYR A 9 -10.43 -10.71 -0.12
N LYS A 10 -11.35 -11.68 0.01
CA LYS A 10 -12.26 -12.08 -1.08
C LYS A 10 -13.12 -10.91 -1.58
N PHE A 11 -13.64 -10.10 -0.66
CA PHE A 11 -14.39 -8.90 -0.99
C PHE A 11 -13.52 -7.89 -1.76
N SER A 12 -12.32 -7.60 -1.24
CA SER A 12 -11.37 -6.68 -1.86
C SER A 12 -10.96 -7.14 -3.26
N PHE A 13 -10.71 -8.44 -3.43
CA PHE A 13 -10.39 -9.06 -4.71
C PHE A 13 -11.54 -8.93 -5.72
N ALA A 14 -12.77 -9.23 -5.30
CA ALA A 14 -13.93 -9.10 -6.16
C ALA A 14 -14.20 -7.64 -6.56
N GLN A 15 -14.00 -6.70 -5.63
CA GLN A 15 -14.12 -5.27 -5.88
C GLN A 15 -13.02 -4.78 -6.82
N GLY A 16 -11.76 -5.18 -6.61
CA GLY A 16 -10.63 -4.85 -7.48
C GLY A 16 -10.82 -5.36 -8.91
N ALA A 17 -11.26 -6.61 -9.07
CA ALA A 17 -11.61 -7.16 -10.38
C ALA A 17 -12.72 -6.36 -11.08
N ASN A 18 -13.77 -5.96 -10.35
CA ASN A 18 -14.85 -5.12 -10.88
C ASN A 18 -14.35 -3.73 -11.31
N THR A 19 -13.53 -3.08 -10.49
CA THR A 19 -12.93 -1.76 -10.79
C THR A 19 -12.01 -1.85 -11.99
N PHE A 20 -11.24 -2.93 -12.13
CA PHE A 20 -10.37 -3.13 -13.29
C PHE A 20 -11.15 -3.33 -14.59
N ILE A 21 -12.22 -4.15 -14.57
CA ILE A 21 -13.11 -4.30 -15.73
C ILE A 21 -13.74 -2.94 -16.10
N TYR A 22 -14.18 -2.16 -15.10
CA TYR A 22 -14.69 -0.81 -15.31
C TYR A 22 -13.63 0.10 -15.95
N PHE A 23 -12.39 0.05 -15.49
CA PHE A 23 -11.28 0.85 -16.04
C PHE A 23 -11.03 0.52 -17.51
N ILE A 24 -10.94 -0.77 -17.87
CA ILE A 24 -10.76 -1.21 -19.26
C ILE A 24 -11.93 -0.73 -20.13
N LYS A 25 -13.18 -0.86 -19.65
CA LYS A 25 -14.36 -0.37 -20.37
C LYS A 25 -14.37 1.14 -20.61
N ARG A 26 -13.75 1.91 -19.71
CA ARG A 26 -13.69 3.37 -19.82
C ARG A 26 -12.67 3.84 -20.86
N ILE A 27 -11.78 2.98 -21.35
CA ILE A 27 -10.81 3.34 -22.40
C ILE A 27 -11.55 3.49 -23.73
N PRO A 28 -11.59 4.68 -24.35
CA PRO A 28 -12.48 4.96 -25.49
C PRO A 28 -12.21 4.11 -26.75
N LEU A 29 -11.00 3.58 -26.93
CA LEU A 29 -10.61 2.74 -28.08
C LEU A 29 -10.85 1.23 -27.85
N ILE A 30 -10.64 0.74 -26.62
CA ILE A 30 -10.68 -0.69 -26.28
C ILE A 30 -12.03 -1.05 -25.66
N GLY A 31 -12.61 -0.15 -24.87
CA GLY A 31 -13.82 -0.36 -24.08
C GLY A 31 -15.07 -0.68 -24.88
N LYS A 32 -15.17 -0.18 -26.13
CA LYS A 32 -16.27 -0.51 -27.05
C LYS A 32 -16.24 -1.96 -27.54
N LYS A 33 -15.07 -2.63 -27.49
CA LYS A 33 -14.90 -4.03 -27.90
C LYS A 33 -15.01 -5.01 -26.73
N VAL A 34 -15.21 -4.53 -25.50
CA VAL A 34 -15.32 -5.38 -24.31
C VAL A 34 -16.77 -5.84 -24.14
N PRO A 35 -17.09 -7.12 -24.40
CA PRO A 35 -18.46 -7.61 -24.27
C PRO A 35 -18.92 -7.61 -22.81
N GLU A 36 -20.21 -7.36 -22.57
CA GLU A 36 -20.79 -7.42 -21.22
C GLU A 36 -20.69 -8.80 -20.56
N SER A 37 -20.53 -9.85 -21.37
CA SER A 37 -20.28 -11.22 -20.90
C SER A 37 -18.98 -11.39 -20.10
N LEU A 38 -18.08 -10.41 -20.11
CA LEU A 38 -16.89 -10.40 -19.24
C LEU A 38 -17.25 -10.28 -17.75
N TYR A 39 -18.39 -9.66 -17.41
CA TYR A 39 -18.88 -9.59 -16.03
C TYR A 39 -19.49 -10.91 -15.56
N SER A 40 -20.12 -11.67 -16.47
CA SER A 40 -20.81 -12.93 -16.14
C SER A 40 -19.90 -14.15 -16.14
N LYS A 41 -18.80 -14.14 -16.91
CA LYS A 41 -17.85 -15.26 -16.93
C LYS A 41 -16.92 -15.23 -15.72
N THR A 42 -17.24 -16.03 -14.72
CA THR A 42 -16.47 -16.20 -13.47
C THR A 42 -14.97 -16.43 -13.71
N LYS A 43 -14.59 -17.23 -14.71
CA LYS A 43 -13.18 -17.51 -15.02
C LYS A 43 -12.43 -16.26 -15.51
N ALA A 44 -13.02 -15.47 -16.41
CA ALA A 44 -12.38 -14.26 -16.93
C ALA A 44 -12.20 -13.20 -15.84
N LYS A 45 -13.21 -13.05 -14.96
CA LYS A 45 -13.14 -12.13 -13.81
C LYS A 45 -12.05 -12.52 -12.82
N ILE A 46 -11.86 -13.82 -12.54
CA ILE A 46 -10.78 -14.29 -11.66
C ILE A 46 -9.41 -13.96 -12.27
N THR A 47 -9.20 -14.26 -13.56
CA THR A 47 -7.92 -13.95 -14.24
C THR A 47 -7.61 -12.46 -14.20
N LEU A 48 -8.59 -11.61 -14.50
CA LEU A 48 -8.42 -10.16 -14.46
C LEU A 48 -8.18 -9.64 -13.04
N GLY A 49 -8.87 -10.20 -12.04
CA GLY A 49 -8.62 -9.89 -10.63
C GLY A 49 -7.19 -10.22 -10.19
N ILE A 50 -6.66 -11.38 -10.61
CA ILE A 50 -5.28 -11.77 -10.31
C ILE A 50 -4.28 -10.79 -10.95
N ILE A 51 -4.49 -10.44 -12.22
CA ILE A 51 -3.63 -9.46 -12.91
C ILE A 51 -3.66 -8.12 -12.16
N PHE A 52 -4.86 -7.64 -11.79
CA PHE A 52 -5.00 -6.39 -11.07
C PHE A 52 -4.31 -6.42 -9.70
N GLU A 53 -4.41 -7.52 -8.96
CA GLU A 53 -3.76 -7.68 -7.66
C GLU A 53 -2.23 -7.65 -7.80
N ILE A 54 -1.68 -8.38 -8.78
CA ILE A 54 -0.24 -8.40 -9.08
C ILE A 54 0.23 -7.00 -9.47
N MET A 55 -0.49 -6.32 -10.37
CA MET A 55 -0.15 -4.96 -10.76
C MET A 55 -0.21 -3.99 -9.58
N SER A 56 -1.26 -4.07 -8.75
CA SER A 56 -1.43 -3.21 -7.57
C SER A 56 -0.30 -3.43 -6.56
N PHE A 57 0.11 -4.68 -6.37
CA PHE A 57 1.26 -5.05 -5.54
C PHE A 57 2.57 -4.46 -6.11
N LEU A 58 2.83 -4.62 -7.41
CA LEU A 58 4.02 -4.03 -8.06
C LEU A 58 4.04 -2.50 -7.99
N PHE A 59 2.89 -1.85 -8.20
CA PHE A 59 2.74 -0.40 -8.03
C PHE A 59 2.99 0.05 -6.58
N GLY A 60 2.76 -0.83 -5.60
CA GLY A 60 3.13 -0.61 -4.20
C GLY A 60 4.61 -0.28 -4.05
N PHE A 61 5.49 -1.06 -4.69
CA PHE A 61 6.94 -0.79 -4.70
C PHE A 61 7.27 0.54 -5.38
N ILE A 62 6.68 0.80 -6.54
CA ILE A 62 6.94 2.04 -7.29
C ILE A 62 6.56 3.27 -6.44
N LYS A 63 5.40 3.24 -5.77
CA LYS A 63 4.98 4.34 -4.88
C LYS A 63 5.99 4.59 -3.76
N LYS A 64 6.53 3.53 -3.15
CA LYS A 64 7.56 3.66 -2.09
C LYS A 64 8.90 4.12 -2.64
N ALA A 65 9.29 3.64 -3.82
CA ALA A 65 10.49 4.07 -4.52
C ALA A 65 10.43 5.56 -4.88
N VAL A 66 9.30 6.03 -5.42
CA VAL A 66 9.07 7.45 -5.72
C VAL A 66 9.08 8.28 -4.44
N TYR A 67 8.41 7.83 -3.37
CA TYR A 67 8.43 8.54 -2.09
C TYR A 67 9.86 8.70 -1.56
N ILE A 68 10.63 7.62 -1.45
CA ILE A 68 12.00 7.69 -0.93
C ILE A 68 12.92 8.46 -1.88
N GLY A 69 12.84 8.19 -3.19
CA GLY A 69 13.67 8.86 -4.19
C GLY A 69 13.44 10.37 -4.21
N VAL A 70 12.17 10.80 -4.26
CA VAL A 70 11.82 12.22 -4.44
C VAL A 70 11.83 12.99 -3.13
N MET A 71 11.24 12.45 -2.06
CA MET A 71 11.08 13.21 -0.81
C MET A 71 12.29 13.10 0.13
N ILE A 72 13.17 12.12 -0.08
CA ILE A 72 14.30 11.87 0.83
C ILE A 72 15.61 11.97 0.08
N ALA A 73 15.83 11.12 -0.93
CA ALA A 73 17.12 11.04 -1.60
C ALA A 73 17.46 12.32 -2.38
N LEU A 74 16.51 12.92 -3.11
CA LEU A 74 16.74 14.18 -3.83
C LEU A 74 17.12 15.35 -2.90
N PRO A 75 16.35 15.67 -1.83
CA PRO A 75 16.76 16.70 -0.87
C PRO A 75 18.08 16.38 -0.18
N ALA A 76 18.32 15.10 0.17
CA ALA A 76 19.57 14.69 0.79
C ALA A 76 20.77 14.91 -0.14
N LEU A 77 20.65 14.61 -1.44
CA LEU A 77 21.69 14.87 -2.44
C LEU A 77 22.00 16.36 -2.61
N TYR A 78 20.99 17.21 -2.47
CA TYR A 78 21.18 18.66 -2.55
C TYR A 78 21.91 19.19 -1.30
N LEU A 79 21.48 18.75 -0.11
CA LEU A 79 22.01 19.22 1.18
C LEU A 79 23.36 18.59 1.54
N SER A 80 23.64 17.36 1.10
CA SER A 80 24.89 16.66 1.42
C SER A 80 26.10 17.18 0.65
N LYS A 81 25.92 18.13 -0.28
CA LYS A 81 27.03 18.76 -1.02
C LYS A 81 28.01 19.48 -0.10
N GLU A 82 27.55 19.96 1.05
CA GLU A 82 28.38 20.67 2.02
C GLU A 82 28.91 19.77 3.14
N SER A 83 28.16 18.75 3.55
CA SER A 83 28.51 17.87 4.68
C SER A 83 29.21 16.56 4.29
N GLY A 84 29.18 16.17 3.01
CA GLY A 84 29.81 14.95 2.48
C GLY A 84 29.13 13.63 2.84
N ASN A 85 28.14 13.63 3.76
CA ASN A 85 27.50 12.40 4.24
C ASN A 85 26.02 12.30 3.86
N LEU A 86 25.76 11.80 2.65
CA LEU A 86 24.42 11.64 2.07
C LEU A 86 23.49 10.78 2.95
N GLN A 87 24.03 9.70 3.53
CA GLN A 87 23.23 8.74 4.30
C GLN A 87 22.72 9.37 5.60
N GLU A 88 23.54 10.13 6.31
CA GLU A 88 23.12 10.78 7.56
C GLU A 88 22.02 11.81 7.33
N VAL A 89 22.18 12.65 6.30
CA VAL A 89 21.16 13.64 5.93
C VAL A 89 19.86 12.96 5.51
N ALA A 90 19.94 11.89 4.70
CA ALA A 90 18.77 11.13 4.29
C ALA A 90 18.06 10.46 5.49
N LEU A 91 18.80 9.98 6.50
CA LEU A 91 18.23 9.42 7.72
C LEU A 91 17.46 10.48 8.52
N GLN A 92 18.01 11.67 8.68
CA GLN A 92 17.35 12.77 9.41
C GLN A 92 16.04 13.19 8.72
N ILE A 93 16.06 13.33 7.39
CA ILE A 93 14.87 13.65 6.61
C ILE A 93 13.84 12.53 6.70
N PHE A 94 14.27 11.28 6.53
CA PHE A 94 13.40 10.11 6.69
C PHE A 94 12.77 10.07 8.08
N PHE A 95 13.54 10.35 9.13
CA PHE A 95 13.06 10.37 10.50
C PHE A 95 11.91 11.36 10.67
N ILE A 96 12.10 12.63 10.29
CA ILE A 96 11.08 13.67 10.45
C ILE A 96 9.83 13.36 9.62
N LEU A 97 9.99 13.03 8.34
CA LEU A 97 8.85 12.78 7.45
C LEU A 97 8.10 11.50 7.80
N SER A 98 8.83 10.44 8.15
CA SER A 98 8.23 9.11 8.29
C SER A 98 7.79 8.84 9.72
N PHE A 99 8.60 9.15 10.73
CA PHE A 99 8.29 8.85 12.14
C PHE A 99 7.38 9.90 12.78
N ILE A 100 7.52 11.18 12.43
CA ILE A 100 6.73 12.25 13.06
C ILE A 100 5.48 12.54 12.23
N LEU A 101 5.65 12.93 10.96
CA LEU A 101 4.52 13.34 10.11
C LEU A 101 3.70 12.14 9.61
N GLY A 102 4.36 11.01 9.36
CA GLY A 102 3.71 9.81 8.83
C GLY A 102 2.54 9.31 9.67
N PRO A 103 2.68 9.08 10.99
CA PRO A 103 1.59 8.63 11.85
C PRO A 103 0.44 9.63 11.93
N ILE A 104 0.74 10.93 11.99
CA ILE A 104 -0.27 12.00 12.11
C ILE A 104 -1.20 11.99 10.88
N ILE A 105 -0.64 11.83 9.69
CA ILE A 105 -1.40 11.87 8.44
C ILE A 105 -2.13 10.54 8.20
N ASN A 106 -1.52 9.41 8.56
CA ASN A 106 -1.93 8.10 8.10
C ASN A 106 -2.69 7.31 9.17
N THR A 107 -3.68 7.94 9.80
CA THR A 107 -4.51 7.31 10.83
C THR A 107 -5.66 6.52 10.19
N THR A 108 -5.62 5.19 10.33
CA THR A 108 -6.64 4.27 9.78
C THR A 108 -8.05 4.49 10.34
N LEU A 109 -8.17 5.16 11.49
CA LEU A 109 -9.45 5.46 12.15
C LEU A 109 -10.21 6.62 11.50
N ILE A 110 -9.53 7.50 10.77
CA ILE A 110 -10.09 8.76 10.23
C ILE A 110 -10.37 8.65 8.72
N SER A 111 -9.91 7.60 8.03
CA SER A 111 -10.09 7.50 6.58
C SER A 111 -11.57 7.26 6.22
N ARG A 112 -12.10 8.15 5.38
CA ARG A 112 -13.49 8.12 4.89
C ARG A 112 -13.64 7.12 3.74
N ASP A 113 -13.19 5.90 3.94
CA ASP A 113 -13.20 4.87 2.90
C ASP A 113 -14.55 4.13 2.87
N GLU A 114 -15.04 3.83 1.67
CA GLU A 114 -16.28 3.06 1.47
C GLU A 114 -16.12 1.59 1.90
N LYS A 115 -14.88 1.08 1.91
CA LYS A 115 -14.56 -0.33 2.18
C LYS A 115 -14.87 -0.75 3.64
N PRO A 116 -14.40 -0.04 4.68
CA PRO A 116 -14.85 -0.28 6.06
C PRO A 116 -16.37 -0.24 6.23
N PHE A 117 -17.03 0.74 5.59
CA PHE A 117 -18.49 0.86 5.64
C PHE A 117 -19.19 -0.37 5.07
N ASN A 118 -18.81 -0.80 3.87
CA ASN A 118 -19.40 -1.98 3.21
C ASN A 118 -19.16 -3.26 4.03
N MET A 119 -17.95 -3.43 4.57
CA MET A 119 -17.59 -4.63 5.33
C MET A 119 -18.33 -4.72 6.67
N ILE A 120 -18.44 -3.61 7.39
CA ILE A 120 -19.08 -3.59 8.71
C ILE A 120 -20.61 -3.60 8.56
N ARG A 121 -21.15 -2.73 7.69
CA ARG A 121 -22.61 -2.51 7.61
C ARG A 121 -23.33 -3.48 6.67
N LEU A 122 -22.77 -3.77 5.48
CA LEU A 122 -23.42 -4.67 4.51
C LEU A 122 -23.06 -6.13 4.79
N MET A 123 -21.77 -6.41 5.00
CA MET A 123 -21.28 -7.79 5.19
C MET A 123 -21.35 -8.26 6.66
N ARG A 124 -21.81 -7.39 7.57
CA ARG A 124 -21.97 -7.65 9.01
C ARG A 124 -20.73 -8.24 9.68
N VAL A 125 -19.56 -7.78 9.26
CA VAL A 125 -18.29 -8.15 9.89
C VAL A 125 -18.09 -7.33 11.16
N ASP A 126 -17.68 -8.02 12.22
CA ASP A 126 -17.26 -7.38 13.48
C ASP A 126 -16.19 -6.31 13.24
N ALA A 127 -16.48 -5.07 13.65
CA ALA A 127 -15.64 -3.91 13.37
C ALA A 127 -14.24 -4.05 13.96
N LYS A 128 -14.12 -4.53 15.21
CA LYS A 128 -12.83 -4.72 15.89
C LYS A 128 -11.98 -5.72 15.12
N LYS A 129 -12.55 -6.86 14.73
CA LYS A 129 -11.83 -7.89 13.95
C LYS A 129 -11.45 -7.38 12.56
N TYR A 130 -12.28 -6.54 11.93
CA TYR A 130 -11.96 -5.93 10.63
C TYR A 130 -10.75 -5.01 10.73
N PHE A 131 -10.78 -3.99 11.62
CA PHE A 131 -9.71 -3.02 11.74
C PHE A 131 -8.38 -3.65 12.15
N ILE A 132 -8.38 -4.59 13.10
CA ILE A 132 -7.15 -5.31 13.48
C ILE A 132 -6.58 -6.08 12.28
N SER A 133 -7.43 -6.75 11.49
CA SER A 133 -6.97 -7.52 10.33
C SER A 133 -6.43 -6.61 9.22
N GLU A 134 -7.11 -5.49 8.95
CA GLU A 134 -6.69 -4.51 7.94
C GLU A 134 -5.39 -3.79 8.35
N MET A 135 -5.24 -3.47 9.63
CA MET A 135 -4.04 -2.88 10.20
C MET A 135 -2.84 -3.80 9.99
N VAL A 136 -2.93 -5.05 10.45
CA VAL A 136 -1.86 -6.06 10.28
C VAL A 136 -1.52 -6.24 8.80
N TYR A 137 -2.53 -6.35 7.93
CA TYR A 137 -2.33 -6.51 6.49
C TYR A 137 -1.58 -5.32 5.87
N THR A 138 -2.01 -4.10 6.17
CA THR A 138 -1.41 -2.88 5.63
C THR A 138 0.03 -2.71 6.13
N ARG A 139 0.32 -3.11 7.36
CA ARG A 139 1.67 -3.07 7.94
C ARG A 139 2.61 -4.10 7.32
N ILE A 140 2.14 -5.33 7.09
CA ILE A 140 2.92 -6.36 6.39
C ILE A 140 3.22 -5.90 4.95
N LEU A 141 2.22 -5.38 4.23
CA LEU A 141 2.46 -4.83 2.89
C LEU A 141 3.41 -3.63 2.91
N ALA A 142 3.30 -2.74 3.91
CA ALA A 142 4.23 -1.64 4.04
C ALA A 142 5.67 -2.15 4.24
N PHE A 143 5.88 -3.18 5.06
CA PHE A 143 7.20 -3.82 5.25
C PHE A 143 7.76 -4.33 3.95
N ILE A 144 6.99 -5.13 3.22
CA ILE A 144 7.42 -5.74 1.96
C ILE A 144 7.80 -4.65 0.94
N HIS A 145 6.98 -3.60 0.80
CA HIS A 145 7.24 -2.54 -0.18
C HIS A 145 8.39 -1.59 0.21
N PHE A 146 8.56 -1.27 1.49
CA PHE A 146 9.63 -0.36 1.94
C PHE A 146 11.00 -1.02 1.96
N THR A 147 11.08 -2.31 2.31
CA THR A 147 12.33 -3.04 2.51
C THR A 147 13.32 -2.91 1.33
N PRO A 148 12.98 -3.23 0.07
CA PRO A 148 13.95 -3.20 -1.02
C PRO A 148 14.46 -1.77 -1.30
N VAL A 149 13.61 -0.76 -1.14
CA VAL A 149 13.99 0.64 -1.39
C VAL A 149 14.94 1.15 -0.30
N MET A 150 14.67 0.80 0.96
CA MET A 150 15.53 1.17 2.09
C MET A 150 16.88 0.47 2.05
N MET A 151 16.92 -0.80 1.61
CA MET A 151 18.17 -1.54 1.40
C MET A 151 19.07 -0.86 0.37
N VAL A 152 18.49 -0.35 -0.72
CA VAL A 152 19.24 0.35 -1.77
C VAL A 152 19.82 1.68 -1.27
N LEU A 153 19.09 2.42 -0.42
CA LEU A 153 19.51 3.75 0.03
C LEU A 153 20.54 3.73 1.17
N PHE A 154 20.38 2.86 2.17
CA PHE A 154 21.16 2.91 3.42
C PHE A 154 22.11 1.74 3.66
N SER A 155 22.21 0.78 2.73
CA SER A 155 22.84 -0.56 2.87
C SER A 155 21.85 -1.66 3.31
N PRO A 156 22.03 -2.94 2.87
CA PRO A 156 21.06 -4.02 3.15
C PRO A 156 20.74 -4.24 4.63
N VAL A 157 21.76 -4.24 5.49
CA VAL A 157 21.58 -4.52 6.93
C VAL A 157 20.89 -3.35 7.63
N LYS A 158 21.38 -2.12 7.40
CA LYS A 158 20.81 -0.90 8.01
C LYS A 158 19.39 -0.65 7.50
N GLY A 159 19.14 -0.84 6.21
CA GLY A 159 17.82 -0.67 5.60
C GLY A 159 16.77 -1.62 6.17
N LEU A 160 17.15 -2.88 6.47
CA LEU A 160 16.27 -3.83 7.15
C LEU A 160 15.91 -3.38 8.56
N ILE A 161 16.92 -3.02 9.36
CA ILE A 161 16.73 -2.58 10.75
C ILE A 161 15.81 -1.36 10.79
N LEU A 162 16.10 -0.35 9.97
CA LEU A 162 15.29 0.88 9.89
C LEU A 162 13.85 0.60 9.47
N THR A 163 13.63 -0.31 8.51
CA THR A 163 12.28 -0.67 8.08
C THR A 163 11.50 -1.38 9.19
N PHE A 164 12.19 -2.23 9.96
CA PHE A 164 11.59 -2.93 11.09
C PHE A 164 11.20 -1.96 12.22
N GLU A 165 12.13 -1.10 12.65
CA GLU A 165 11.88 -0.07 13.68
C GLU A 165 10.73 0.87 13.29
N PHE A 166 10.73 1.32 12.03
CA PHE A 166 9.71 2.19 11.50
C PHE A 166 8.30 1.59 11.59
N ILE A 167 8.18 0.30 11.31
CA ILE A 167 6.87 -0.38 11.33
C ILE A 167 6.41 -0.66 12.74
N LEU A 168 7.32 -1.00 13.65
CA LEU A 168 7.00 -1.13 15.07
C LEU A 168 6.44 0.18 15.63
N ILE A 169 7.07 1.31 15.30
CA ILE A 169 6.58 2.62 15.77
C ILE A 169 5.20 2.92 15.16
N ARG A 170 5.00 2.66 13.86
CA ARG A 170 3.67 2.78 13.24
C ARG A 170 2.61 1.82 13.76
N PHE A 171 2.98 0.80 14.51
CA PHE A 171 2.05 -0.13 15.15
C PHE A 171 1.61 0.37 16.53
N ILE A 172 2.45 1.14 17.22
CA ILE A 172 2.15 1.70 18.55
C ILE A 172 1.22 2.93 18.47
N TRP A 173 1.32 3.70 17.38
CA TRP A 173 0.60 4.96 17.20
C TRP A 173 -0.86 4.83 16.71
N GLU A 174 -1.39 3.62 16.47
CA GLU A 174 -2.78 3.35 16.06
C GLU A 174 -3.58 2.63 17.16
#